data_AF-A0A0M8X6P6-F1
#
_entry.id   AF-A0A0M8X6P6-F1
#
_cell.length_a   1.000
_cell.length_b   1.000
_cell.length_c   1.000
_cell.angle_alpha   90.00
_cell.angle_beta   90.00
_cell.angle_gamma   90.00
#
_symmetry.space_group_name_H-M   'P 1'
#
loop_
_entity.id
_entity.type
_entity.pdbx_description
1 polymer ?
#
loop_
_entity_poly.entity_id
_entity_poly.type
_entity_poly.pdbx_seq_one_letter_code
_entity_poly.pdbx_strand_id
1 'polypeptide(L)'
;FTAPLTAPLPAPRPEDPHAVISAAVRAGRHAEADGIAARYEAEAVRGYGAASEQALHWSEVRADLAMFAGDPVGSCRAWLTVAETRLSAGQAVDAPAVEAAVDRAHHQWTRIKDTARARELGPALAELRLRVPGRRRGALENVQRQLGRLQAAQ
;
A
#
# COMPACT_ATOMS: atom_id res chain seq x y z
N PHE A 1 -50.08 10.56 -36.76
CA PHE A 1 -49.55 10.99 -35.45
C PHE A 1 -48.35 10.11 -35.13
N THR A 2 -47.14 10.62 -35.31
CA THR A 2 -45.90 9.89 -35.02
C THR A 2 -45.42 10.34 -33.64
N ALA A 3 -45.39 9.44 -32.67
CA ALA A 3 -44.90 9.73 -31.33
C ALA A 3 -43.38 9.94 -31.36
N PRO A 4 -42.83 10.92 -30.62
CA PRO A 4 -41.39 11.12 -30.57
C PRO A 4 -40.73 9.96 -29.81
N LEU A 5 -39.68 9.37 -30.40
CA LEU A 5 -38.79 8.44 -29.70
C LEU A 5 -38.11 9.19 -28.56
N THR A 6 -38.34 8.75 -27.33
CA THR A 6 -37.60 9.23 -26.16
C THR A 6 -36.17 8.68 -26.26
N ALA A 7 -35.19 9.55 -26.46
CA ALA A 7 -33.79 9.16 -26.43
C ALA A 7 -33.44 8.62 -25.03
N PRO A 8 -32.71 7.50 -24.92
CA PRO A 8 -32.31 6.97 -23.62
C PRO A 8 -31.44 7.99 -22.90
N LEU A 9 -31.77 8.25 -21.63
CA LEU A 9 -30.96 9.10 -20.76
C LEU A 9 -29.54 8.52 -20.69
N PRO A 10 -28.49 9.35 -20.78
CA PRO A 10 -27.12 8.87 -20.64
C PRO A 10 -26.97 8.18 -19.28
N ALA A 11 -26.45 6.95 -19.29
CA ALA A 11 -26.14 6.23 -18.06
C ALA A 11 -25.23 7.11 -17.19
N PRO A 12 -25.43 7.16 -15.86
CA PRO A 12 -24.55 7.91 -14.97
C PRO A 12 -23.11 7.46 -15.22
N ARG A 13 -22.22 8.43 -15.44
CA ARG A 13 -20.79 8.15 -15.57
C ARG A 13 -20.35 7.40 -14.31
N PRO A 14 -19.59 6.31 -14.42
CA PRO A 14 -19.00 5.67 -13.25
C PRO A 14 -18.28 6.76 -12.45
N GLU A 15 -18.67 6.97 -11.19
CA GLU A 15 -17.95 7.89 -10.31
C GLU A 15 -16.48 7.44 -10.26
N ASP A 16 -15.55 8.40 -10.34
CA ASP A 16 -14.13 8.13 -10.19
C ASP A 16 -13.90 7.42 -8.84
N PRO A 17 -13.42 6.16 -8.84
CA PRO A 17 -13.19 5.40 -7.62
C PRO A 17 -12.34 6.15 -6.60
N HIS A 18 -11.36 6.93 -7.06
CA HIS A 18 -10.52 7.73 -6.17
C HIS A 18 -11.29 8.86 -5.50
N ALA A 19 -12.25 9.48 -6.19
CA ALA A 19 -13.10 10.52 -5.62
C ALA A 19 -13.99 9.96 -4.51
N VAL A 20 -14.58 8.78 -4.72
CA VAL A 20 -15.42 8.09 -3.72
C VAL A 20 -14.61 7.69 -2.49
N ILE A 21 -13.45 7.05 -2.70
CA ILE A 21 -12.52 6.69 -1.63
C ILE A 21 -12.09 7.92 -0.84
N SER A 22 -11.72 9.00 -1.54
CA SER A 22 -11.29 10.25 -0.89
C SER A 22 -12.41 10.89 -0.07
N ALA A 23 -13.66 10.82 -0.54
CA ALA A 23 -14.81 11.32 0.21
C ALA A 23 -15.05 10.49 1.49
N ALA A 24 -14.94 9.16 1.40
CA ALA A 24 -15.03 8.27 2.56
C ALA A 24 -13.91 8.54 3.59
N VAL A 25 -12.67 8.70 3.14
CA VAL A 25 -11.53 9.06 4.01
C VAL A 25 -11.76 10.40 4.72
N ARG A 26 -12.17 11.45 3.99
CA ARG A 26 -12.46 12.77 4.59
C ARG A 26 -13.57 12.71 5.64
N ALA A 27 -14.51 11.78 5.49
CA ALA A 27 -15.58 11.54 6.45
C ALA A 27 -15.19 10.55 7.57
N GLY A 28 -13.93 10.12 7.66
CA GLY A 28 -13.45 9.16 8.66
C GLY A 28 -13.90 7.71 8.44
N ARG A 29 -14.51 7.40 7.29
CA ARG A 29 -15.02 6.06 6.95
C ARG A 29 -13.94 5.19 6.30
N HIS A 30 -12.84 4.98 7.01
CA HIS A 30 -11.66 4.29 6.46
C HIS A 30 -11.94 2.84 6.05
N ALA A 31 -12.79 2.12 6.79
CA ALA A 31 -13.16 0.74 6.44
C ALA A 31 -13.99 0.65 5.15
N GLU A 32 -14.89 1.62 4.90
CA GLU A 32 -15.62 1.74 3.64
C GLU A 32 -14.66 2.03 2.49
N ALA A 33 -13.74 2.97 2.69
CA ALA A 33 -12.70 3.30 1.71
C ALA A 33 -11.84 2.08 1.35
N ASP A 34 -11.40 1.29 2.35
CA ASP A 34 -10.61 0.06 2.12
C ASP A 34 -11.43 -1.00 1.39
N GLY A 35 -12.71 -1.18 1.75
CA GLY A 35 -13.60 -2.12 1.06
C GLY A 35 -13.78 -1.79 -0.44
N ILE A 36 -13.88 -0.49 -0.77
CA ILE A 36 -13.94 -0.04 -2.17
C ILE A 36 -12.61 -0.35 -2.88
N ALA A 37 -11.47 0.03 -2.28
CA ALA A 37 -10.16 -0.21 -2.86
C ALA A 37 -9.87 -1.72 -3.04
N ALA A 38 -10.26 -2.56 -2.08
CA ALA A 38 -10.11 -4.02 -2.15
C ALA A 38 -10.91 -4.64 -3.29
N ARG A 39 -12.11 -4.12 -3.58
CA ARG A 39 -12.88 -4.55 -4.75
C ARG A 39 -12.12 -4.27 -6.05
N TYR A 40 -11.58 -3.07 -6.20
CA TYR A 40 -10.81 -2.70 -7.39
C TYR A 40 -9.48 -3.45 -7.50
N GLU A 41 -8.78 -3.70 -6.38
CA GLU A 41 -7.61 -4.57 -6.34
C GLU A 41 -7.96 -5.96 -6.87
N ALA A 42 -9.03 -6.58 -6.36
CA ALA A 42 -9.46 -7.91 -6.78
C ALA A 42 -9.87 -7.96 -8.26
N GLU A 43 -10.54 -6.91 -8.77
CA GLU A 43 -10.86 -6.76 -10.19
C GLU A 43 -9.59 -6.65 -11.04
N ALA A 44 -8.62 -5.83 -10.62
CA ALA A 44 -7.35 -5.66 -11.32
C ALA A 44 -6.51 -6.95 -11.32
N VAL A 45 -6.46 -7.67 -10.20
CA VAL A 45 -5.78 -8.97 -10.12
C VAL A 45 -6.40 -9.96 -11.10
N ARG A 46 -7.73 -10.02 -11.20
CA ARG A 46 -8.43 -10.93 -12.14
C ARG A 46 -8.21 -10.54 -13.61
N GLY A 47 -8.16 -9.23 -13.91
CA GLY A 47 -8.03 -8.75 -15.28
C GLY A 47 -6.59 -8.69 -15.81
N TYR A 48 -5.63 -8.37 -14.94
CA TYR A 48 -4.26 -8.01 -15.34
C TYR A 48 -3.18 -8.82 -14.60
N GLY A 49 -3.55 -9.58 -13.55
CA GLY A 49 -2.61 -10.31 -12.70
C GLY A 49 -2.11 -9.49 -11.51
N ALA A 50 -1.67 -10.19 -10.46
CA ALA A 50 -1.30 -9.58 -9.17
C ALA A 50 -0.06 -8.66 -9.23
N ALA A 51 0.85 -8.91 -10.18
CA ALA A 51 2.05 -8.09 -10.38
C ALA A 51 1.85 -6.92 -11.35
N SER A 52 0.63 -6.73 -11.88
CA SER A 52 0.33 -5.62 -12.79
C SER A 52 0.36 -4.28 -12.04
N GLU A 53 0.69 -3.19 -12.74
CA GLU A 53 0.65 -1.85 -12.15
C GLU A 53 -0.76 -1.47 -11.68
N GLN A 54 -1.81 -2.00 -12.32
CA GLN A 54 -3.19 -1.80 -11.91
C GLN A 54 -3.48 -2.43 -10.55
N ALA A 55 -3.05 -3.69 -10.34
CA ALA A 55 -3.22 -4.36 -9.06
C ALA A 55 -2.38 -3.70 -7.97
N LEU A 56 -1.10 -3.44 -8.26
CA LEU A 56 -0.17 -2.81 -7.32
C LEU A 56 -0.63 -1.41 -6.91
N HIS A 57 -1.15 -0.60 -7.83
CA HIS A 57 -1.72 0.71 -7.51
C HIS A 57 -2.82 0.61 -6.46
N TRP A 58 -3.71 -0.37 -6.56
CA TRP A 58 -4.75 -0.58 -5.54
C TRP A 58 -4.19 -1.12 -4.22
N SER A 59 -3.18 -1.98 -4.26
CA SER A 59 -2.46 -2.41 -3.04
C SER A 59 -1.80 -1.21 -2.33
N GLU A 60 -1.21 -0.27 -3.08
CA GLU A 60 -0.63 0.97 -2.56
C GLU A 60 -1.68 1.87 -1.91
N VAL A 61 -2.83 2.06 -2.58
CA VAL A 61 -3.98 2.79 -2.02
C VAL A 61 -4.41 2.18 -0.69
N ARG A 62 -4.53 0.85 -0.61
CA ARG A 62 -4.91 0.16 0.62
C ARG A 62 -3.87 0.30 1.73
N ALA A 63 -2.59 0.27 1.38
CA ALA A 63 -1.51 0.52 2.34
C ALA A 63 -1.60 1.94 2.94
N ASP A 64 -1.94 2.95 2.14
CA ASP A 64 -2.16 4.32 2.62
C ASP A 64 -3.47 4.45 3.44
N LEU A 65 -4.53 3.72 3.06
CA LEU A 65 -5.78 3.68 3.84
C LEU A 65 -5.59 3.10 5.24
N ALA A 66 -4.77 2.06 5.39
CA ALA A 66 -4.39 1.55 6.71
C ALA A 66 -3.69 2.62 7.56
N MET A 67 -2.82 3.44 6.95
CA MET A 67 -2.21 4.58 7.64
C MET A 67 -3.26 5.60 8.08
N PHE A 68 -4.21 5.98 7.22
CA PHE A 68 -5.28 6.92 7.58
C PHE A 68 -6.19 6.37 8.69
N ALA A 69 -6.40 5.05 8.73
CA ALA A 69 -7.10 4.35 9.80
C ALA A 69 -6.33 4.30 11.13
N GLY A 70 -5.09 4.80 11.17
CA GLY A 70 -4.25 4.73 12.36
C GLY A 70 -3.62 3.35 12.60
N ASP A 71 -3.54 2.51 11.57
CA ASP A 71 -2.93 1.17 11.60
C ASP A 71 -1.55 1.16 10.91
N PRO A 72 -0.47 1.56 11.61
CA PRO A 72 0.88 1.50 11.06
C PRO A 72 1.37 0.06 10.84
N VAL A 73 0.81 -0.94 11.51
CA VAL A 73 1.20 -2.35 11.35
C VAL A 73 0.67 -2.89 10.02
N GLY A 74 -0.62 -2.69 9.76
CA GLY A 74 -1.25 -3.05 8.48
C GLY A 74 -0.62 -2.29 7.31
N SER A 75 -0.40 -0.98 7.47
CA SER A 75 0.26 -0.16 6.45
C SER A 75 1.69 -0.64 6.16
N CYS A 76 2.49 -0.91 7.19
CA CYS A 76 3.84 -1.46 7.01
C CYS A 76 3.82 -2.79 6.26
N ARG A 77 2.95 -3.73 6.67
CA ARG A 77 2.84 -5.05 6.05
C ARG A 77 2.45 -4.94 4.57
N ALA A 78 1.48 -4.10 4.24
CA ALA A 78 1.04 -3.89 2.86
C ALA A 78 2.17 -3.31 1.99
N TRP A 79 2.92 -2.33 2.49
CA TRP A 79 4.07 -1.77 1.76
C TRP A 79 5.22 -2.77 1.57
N LEU A 80 5.47 -3.66 2.54
CA LEU A 80 6.42 -4.78 2.36
C LEU A 80 5.97 -5.69 1.20
N THR A 81 4.69 -6.08 1.18
CA THR A 81 4.13 -6.92 0.12
C THR A 81 4.18 -6.25 -1.26
N VAL A 82 3.89 -4.96 -1.37
CA VAL A 82 4.03 -4.20 -2.64
C VAL A 82 5.48 -4.25 -3.14
N ALA A 83 6.45 -3.95 -2.27
CA ALA A 83 7.87 -3.97 -2.64
C ALA A 83 8.32 -5.37 -3.10
N GLU A 84 7.96 -6.42 -2.36
CA GLU A 84 8.28 -7.81 -2.70
C GLU A 84 7.64 -8.26 -4.00
N THR A 85 6.38 -7.88 -4.25
CA THR A 85 5.66 -8.23 -5.49
C THR A 85 6.34 -7.57 -6.70
N ARG A 86 6.70 -6.28 -6.59
CA ARG A 86 7.44 -5.55 -7.64
C ARG A 86 8.78 -6.20 -7.95
N LEU A 87 9.55 -6.56 -6.91
CA LEU A 87 10.83 -7.24 -7.07
C LEU A 87 10.67 -8.64 -7.68
N SER A 88 9.67 -9.40 -7.24
CA SER A 88 9.37 -10.74 -7.79
C SER A 88 8.91 -10.67 -9.25
N ALA A 89 8.30 -9.56 -9.67
CA ALA A 89 7.96 -9.26 -11.05
C ALA A 89 9.16 -8.85 -11.92
N GLY A 90 10.37 -8.80 -11.36
CA GLY A 90 11.60 -8.47 -12.07
C GLY A 90 11.90 -6.97 -12.17
N GLN A 91 11.19 -6.11 -11.44
CA GLN A 91 11.54 -4.69 -11.37
C GLN A 91 12.92 -4.53 -10.71
N ALA A 92 13.72 -3.61 -11.25
CA ALA A 92 15.06 -3.33 -10.72
C ALA A 92 14.99 -2.79 -9.29
N VAL A 93 16.00 -3.10 -8.48
CA VAL A 93 16.08 -2.68 -7.06
C VAL A 93 16.14 -1.16 -6.89
N ASP A 94 16.59 -0.44 -7.92
CA ASP A 94 16.69 1.03 -7.97
C ASP A 94 15.51 1.68 -8.73
N ALA A 95 14.52 0.87 -9.16
CA ALA A 95 13.31 1.40 -9.76
C ALA A 95 12.59 2.32 -8.76
N PRO A 96 12.17 3.55 -9.16
CA PRO A 96 11.57 4.50 -8.23
C PRO A 96 10.36 3.97 -7.45
N ALA A 97 9.53 3.11 -8.07
CA ALA A 97 8.38 2.51 -7.43
C ALA A 97 8.77 1.50 -6.33
N VAL A 98 9.83 0.72 -6.56
CA VAL A 98 10.39 -0.21 -5.56
C VAL A 98 10.99 0.57 -4.39
N GLU A 99 11.82 1.58 -4.67
CA GLU A 99 12.39 2.46 -3.64
C GLU A 99 11.29 3.11 -2.80
N ALA A 100 10.25 3.65 -3.44
CA ALA A 100 9.14 4.33 -2.76
C ALA A 100 8.35 3.38 -1.85
N ALA A 101 8.13 2.13 -2.27
CA ALA A 101 7.45 1.13 -1.44
C ALA A 101 8.27 0.78 -0.20
N VAL A 102 9.59 0.56 -0.34
CA VAL A 102 10.50 0.26 0.78
C VAL A 102 10.67 1.47 1.71
N ASP A 103 10.65 2.69 1.18
CA ASP A 103 10.64 3.92 1.97
C ASP A 103 9.38 4.07 2.82
N ARG A 104 8.21 3.77 2.25
CA ARG A 104 6.94 3.81 3.01
C ARG A 104 6.85 2.70 4.04
N ALA A 105 7.25 1.46 3.70
CA ALA A 105 7.31 0.36 4.68
C ALA A 105 8.17 0.75 5.90
N HIS A 106 9.36 1.30 5.65
CA HIS A 106 10.25 1.78 6.71
C HIS A 106 9.60 2.88 7.53
N HIS A 107 9.02 3.90 6.88
CA HIS A 107 8.35 4.98 7.59
C HIS A 107 7.26 4.46 8.53
N GLN A 108 6.39 3.56 8.06
CA GLN A 108 5.32 3.00 8.89
C GLN A 108 5.87 2.14 10.03
N TRP A 109 6.91 1.34 9.78
CA TRP A 109 7.55 0.55 10.83
C TRP A 109 8.04 1.40 12.00
N THR A 110 8.63 2.57 11.74
CA THR A 110 9.06 3.50 12.81
C THR A 110 7.91 4.09 13.62
N ARG A 111 6.68 4.03 13.10
CA ARG A 111 5.46 4.52 13.78
C ARG A 111 4.81 3.45 14.66
N ILE A 112 5.17 2.18 14.52
CA ILE A 112 4.62 1.07 15.31
C ILE A 112 5.05 1.24 16.78
N LYS A 113 4.08 1.37 17.68
CA LYS A 113 4.33 1.52 19.14
C LYS A 113 4.35 0.19 19.87
N ASP A 114 3.62 -0.80 19.35
CA ASP A 114 3.68 -2.17 19.86
C ASP A 114 5.04 -2.78 19.52
N THR A 115 5.86 -2.96 20.55
CA THR A 115 7.22 -3.49 20.41
C THR A 115 7.24 -4.93 19.88
N ALA A 116 6.24 -5.75 20.17
CA ALA A 116 6.16 -7.12 19.66
C ALA A 116 5.89 -7.10 18.15
N ARG A 117 4.96 -6.25 17.68
CA ARG A 117 4.67 -6.09 16.25
C ARG A 117 5.82 -5.46 15.47
N ALA A 118 6.52 -4.50 16.07
CA ALA A 118 7.72 -3.94 15.46
C ALA A 118 8.83 -5.00 15.31
N ARG A 119 9.00 -5.88 16.30
CA ARG A 119 9.95 -7.00 16.21
C ARG A 119 9.54 -8.02 15.14
N GLU A 120 8.26 -8.31 15.00
CA GLU A 120 7.73 -9.24 13.99
C GLU A 120 8.06 -8.79 12.56
N LEU A 121 7.86 -7.50 12.25
CA LEU A 121 8.04 -6.95 10.90
C LEU A 121 9.48 -6.49 10.58
N GLY A 122 10.29 -6.27 11.60
CA GLY A 122 11.66 -5.74 11.48
C GLY A 122 12.59 -6.57 10.58
N PRO A 123 12.63 -7.92 10.69
CA PRO A 123 13.47 -8.76 9.84
C PRO A 123 13.16 -8.61 8.34
N ALA A 124 11.88 -8.69 7.96
CA ALA A 124 11.47 -8.52 6.57
C ALA A 124 11.85 -7.14 6.02
N LEU A 125 11.69 -6.09 6.83
CA LEU A 125 12.13 -4.74 6.45
C LEU A 125 13.67 -4.65 6.28
N ALA A 126 14.43 -5.30 7.17
CA ALA A 126 15.89 -5.32 7.08
C ALA A 126 16.36 -6.04 5.81
N GLU A 127 15.75 -7.17 5.46
CA GLU A 127 16.04 -7.90 4.23
C GLU A 127 15.74 -7.06 2.98
N LEU A 128 14.59 -6.37 2.95
CA LEU A 128 14.29 -5.45 1.86
C LEU A 128 15.29 -4.31 1.77
N ARG A 129 15.72 -3.73 2.90
CA ARG A 129 16.73 -2.66 2.91
C ARG A 129 18.12 -3.11 2.51
N LEU A 130 18.46 -4.37 2.72
CA LEU A 130 19.71 -4.95 2.22
C LEU A 130 19.70 -5.02 0.67
N ARG A 131 18.56 -5.40 0.09
CA ARG A 131 18.39 -5.49 -1.38
C ARG A 131 18.16 -4.13 -2.03
N VAL A 132 17.45 -3.25 -1.35
CA VAL A 132 17.02 -1.91 -1.78
C VAL A 132 17.56 -0.90 -0.77
N PRO A 133 18.86 -0.54 -0.86
CA PRO A 133 19.46 0.43 0.07
C PRO A 133 18.79 1.82 -0.07
N GLY A 134 18.26 2.11 -1.25
CA GLY A 134 17.70 3.41 -1.62
C GLY A 134 18.79 4.48 -1.74
N ARG A 135 18.35 5.72 -1.97
CA ARG A 135 19.26 6.87 -2.17
C ARG A 135 19.87 7.41 -0.86
N ARG A 136 19.22 7.16 0.28
CA ARG A 136 19.69 7.61 1.60
C ARG A 136 20.52 6.53 2.27
N ARG A 137 21.81 6.78 2.42
CA ARG A 137 22.71 5.93 3.22
C ARG A 137 22.22 5.85 4.67
N GLY A 138 22.41 4.72 5.34
CA GLY A 138 22.09 4.57 6.76
C GLY A 138 20.73 3.92 7.06
N ALA A 139 19.89 3.65 6.05
CA ALA A 139 18.54 3.14 6.26
C ALA A 139 18.53 1.69 6.81
N LEU A 140 19.37 0.81 6.27
CA LEU A 140 19.53 -0.55 6.78
C LEU A 140 20.09 -0.54 8.21
N GLU A 141 21.12 0.26 8.46
CA GLU A 141 21.77 0.38 9.75
C GLU A 141 20.79 0.95 10.80
N ASN A 142 19.89 1.84 10.40
CA ASN A 142 18.82 2.33 11.26
C ASN A 142 17.88 1.20 11.70
N VAL A 143 17.38 0.41 10.74
CA VAL A 143 16.49 -0.74 11.00
C VAL A 143 17.19 -1.74 11.92
N GLN A 144 18.43 -2.14 11.60
CA GLN A 144 19.20 -3.10 12.39
C GLN A 144 19.43 -2.62 13.83
N ARG A 145 19.83 -1.36 14.02
CA ARG A 145 20.01 -0.80 15.37
C ARG A 145 18.71 -0.79 16.17
N GLN A 146 17.60 -0.37 15.55
CA GLN A 146 16.32 -0.33 16.24
C GLN A 146 15.80 -1.75 16.55
N LEU A 147 15.95 -2.70 15.63
CA LEU A 147 15.60 -4.10 15.87
C LEU A 147 16.41 -4.71 17.02
N GLY A 148 17.72 -4.45 17.07
CA GLY A 148 18.56 -4.88 18.18
C GLY A 148 18.12 -4.31 19.53
N ARG A 149 17.75 -3.02 19.59
CA ARG A 149 17.18 -2.41 20.82
C ARG A 149 15.87 -3.07 21.23
N LEU A 150 15.00 -3.33 20.27
CA LEU A 150 13.76 -4.04 20.53
C LEU A 150 14.06 -5.43 21.11
N GLN A 151 14.95 -6.22 20.49
CA GLN A 151 15.28 -7.57 20.97
C GLN A 151 15.92 -7.59 22.37
N ALA A 152 16.66 -6.54 22.75
CA ALA A 152 17.30 -6.41 24.05
C ALA A 152 16.35 -5.97 25.18
N ALA A 153 15.24 -5.30 24.85
CA ALA A 153 14.27 -4.79 25.83
C ALA A 153 13.28 -5.87 26.33
N GLN A 154 13.81 -7.02 26.78
CA GLN A 154 13.08 -8.13 27.39
C GLN A 154 12.76 -7.86 28.85
#